data_AF-A0A0T2Q6C1-F1
#
_entry.id   AF-A0A0T2Q6C1-F1
#
_cell.length_a   1.000
_cell.length_b   1.000
_cell.length_c   1.000
_cell.angle_alpha   90.00
_cell.angle_beta   90.00
_cell.angle_gamma   90.00
#
_symmetry.space_group_name_H-M   'P 1'
#
loop_
_entity.id
_entity.type
_entity.pdbx_description
1 polymer ?
#
loop_
_entity_poly.entity_id
_entity_poly.type
_entity_poly.pdbx_seq_one_letter_code
_entity_poly.pdbx_strand_id
1 'polypeptide(L)'
;MVSIGVLLVLGLLTGGAIGLLAGSTRFGFGILTLVPIGAVTYVNWWQNQHPESIRSTSGLEFIFVPIPPSIAALIGYGMIWLIRDWLATKDLN
;
A
#
# COMPACT_ATOMS: atom_id res chain seq x y z
N MET A 1 -0.71 -5.34 17.46
CA MET A 1 -0.74 -5.51 15.99
C MET A 1 -1.92 -4.72 15.42
N VAL A 2 -1.71 -3.93 14.37
CA VAL A 2 -2.78 -3.18 13.67
C VAL A 2 -3.71 -4.17 12.96
N SER A 3 -5.02 -3.89 12.95
CA SER A 3 -5.99 -4.79 12.31
C SER A 3 -5.87 -4.78 10.78
N ILE A 4 -6.25 -5.90 10.15
CA ILE A 4 -6.24 -6.02 8.68
C ILE A 4 -7.08 -4.91 8.03
N GLY A 5 -8.23 -4.57 8.61
CA GLY A 5 -9.09 -3.49 8.09
C GLY A 5 -8.38 -2.14 8.05
N VAL A 6 -7.59 -1.81 9.08
CA VAL A 6 -6.81 -0.57 9.10
C VAL A 6 -5.68 -0.61 8.06
N LEU A 7 -4.99 -1.74 7.91
CA LEU A 7 -3.95 -1.90 6.87
C LEU A 7 -4.52 -1.74 5.45
N LEU A 8 -5.73 -2.26 5.21
CA LEU A 8 -6.42 -2.07 3.94
C LEU A 8 -6.77 -0.61 3.68
N VAL A 9 -7.32 0.10 4.67
CA VAL A 9 -7.63 1.54 4.53
C VAL A 9 -6.37 2.35 4.29
N LEU A 10 -5.31 2.12 5.08
CA LEU A 10 -4.02 2.82 4.91
C LEU A 10 -3.40 2.53 3.54
N GLY A 11 -3.43 1.27 3.09
CA GLY A 11 -2.96 0.89 1.76
C GLY A 11 -3.75 1.63 0.67
N LEU A 12 -5.08 1.59 0.73
CA LEU A 12 -5.97 2.25 -0.23
C LEU A 12 -5.70 3.76 -0.32
N LEU A 13 -5.63 4.44 0.82
CA LEU A 13 -5.35 5.87 0.90
C LEU A 13 -3.96 6.21 0.36
N THR A 14 -2.95 5.42 0.72
CA THR A 14 -1.58 5.60 0.22
C THR A 14 -1.53 5.42 -1.30
N GLY A 15 -2.15 4.37 -1.82
CA GLY A 15 -2.25 4.11 -3.26
C GLY A 15 -2.96 5.24 -4.01
N GLY A 16 -4.08 5.72 -3.47
CA GLY A 16 -4.82 6.86 -4.04
C GLY A 16 -3.99 8.14 -4.04
N ALA A 17 -3.30 8.45 -2.94
CA ALA A 17 -2.39 9.59 -2.86
C ALA A 17 -1.27 9.48 -3.91
N ILE A 18 -0.67 8.29 -4.07
CA ILE A 18 0.32 8.05 -5.13
C ILE A 18 -0.30 8.27 -6.52
N GLY A 19 -1.52 7.79 -6.77
CA GLY A 19 -2.20 7.98 -8.05
C GLY A 19 -2.49 9.44 -8.38
N LEU A 20 -2.73 10.27 -7.37
CA LEU A 20 -2.92 11.72 -7.52
C LEU A 20 -1.60 12.43 -7.80
N LEU A 21 -0.54 12.05 -7.09
CA LEU A 21 0.77 12.70 -7.17
C LEU A 21 1.62 12.19 -8.34
N ALA A 22 1.35 10.99 -8.85
CA ALA A 22 2.13 10.40 -9.94
C ALA A 22 1.84 11.13 -11.26
N GLY A 23 2.87 11.83 -11.78
CA GLY A 23 2.82 12.46 -13.10
C GLY A 23 2.86 11.46 -14.27
N SER A 24 3.29 10.21 -14.03
CA SER A 24 3.30 9.15 -15.03
C SER A 24 3.06 7.77 -14.42
N THR A 25 2.52 6.85 -15.22
CA THR A 25 2.22 5.48 -14.79
C THR A 25 3.46 4.74 -14.28
N ARG A 26 4.59 4.90 -14.98
CA ARG A 26 5.86 4.24 -14.61
C ARG A 26 6.39 4.74 -13.27
N PHE A 27 6.30 6.04 -13.02
CA PHE A 27 6.72 6.64 -11.75
C PHE A 27 5.81 6.22 -10.60
N GLY A 28 4.49 6.17 -10.83
CA GLY A 28 3.51 5.71 -9.84
C GLY A 28 3.76 4.27 -9.39
N PHE A 29 3.98 3.34 -10.32
CA PHE A 29 4.37 1.96 -9.98
C PHE A 29 5.71 1.88 -9.24
N GLY A 30 6.68 2.74 -9.60
CA GLY A 30 7.92 2.86 -8.85
C GLY A 30 7.69 3.23 -7.39
N ILE A 31 6.87 4.24 -7.12
CA ILE A 31 6.53 4.68 -5.76
C ILE A 31 5.72 3.61 -5.00
N LEU A 32 4.84 2.87 -5.67
CA LEU A 32 4.06 1.80 -5.04
C LEU A 32 4.93 0.73 -4.38
N THR A 33 6.18 0.54 -4.81
CA THR A 33 7.12 -0.38 -4.15
C THR A 33 7.47 0.05 -2.71
N LEU A 34 7.29 1.32 -2.36
CA LEU A 34 7.49 1.80 -1.00
C LEU A 34 6.44 1.24 -0.03
N VAL A 35 5.27 0.83 -0.51
CA VAL A 35 4.21 0.26 0.35
C VAL A 35 4.64 -1.06 1.00
N PRO A 36 5.06 -2.10 0.25
CA PRO A 36 5.56 -3.33 0.88
C PRO A 36 6.83 -3.11 1.71
N ILE A 37 7.73 -2.20 1.28
CA ILE A 37 8.93 -1.84 2.07
C ILE A 37 8.53 -1.20 3.41
N GLY A 38 7.57 -0.28 3.40
CA GLY A 38 7.00 0.36 4.58
C GLY A 38 6.33 -0.64 5.52
N ALA A 39 5.61 -1.61 4.97
CA ALA A 39 4.98 -2.66 5.78
C ALA A 39 6.02 -3.59 6.43
N VAL A 40 7.07 -3.99 5.70
CA VAL A 40 8.17 -4.80 6.26
C VAL A 40 8.91 -4.06 7.37
N THR A 41 9.22 -2.77 7.15
CA THR A 41 9.87 -1.94 8.17
C THR A 41 8.98 -1.73 9.40
N TYR A 42 7.67 -1.58 9.21
CA TYR A 42 6.69 -1.56 10.29
C TYR A 42 6.68 -2.87 11.09
N VAL A 43 6.69 -4.04 10.44
CA VAL A 43 6.75 -5.35 11.13
C VAL A 43 8.02 -5.44 11.98
N ASN A 44 9.18 -5.10 11.40
CA ASN A 44 10.45 -5.11 12.13
C ASN A 44 10.41 -4.17 13.34
N TRP A 45 9.93 -2.93 13.16
CA TRP A 45 9.80 -1.98 14.25
C TRP A 45 8.84 -2.48 15.34
N TRP A 46 7.68 -3.02 14.96
CA TRP A 46 6.67 -3.51 15.90
C TRP A 46 7.17 -4.71 16.71
N GLN A 47 7.85 -5.67 16.06
CA GLN A 47 8.43 -6.85 16.73
C GLN A 47 9.54 -6.46 17.73
N ASN A 48 10.37 -5.47 17.41
CA ASN A 48 11.40 -4.97 18.33
C ASN A 48 10.81 -4.33 19.61
N GLN A 49 9.57 -3.84 19.55
CA GLN A 49 8.86 -3.29 20.71
C GLN A 49 8.09 -4.34 21.52
N HIS A 50 7.88 -5.55 20.97
CA HIS A 50 7.10 -6.63 21.60
C HIS A 50 7.86 -7.97 21.55
N PRO A 51 9.07 -8.05 22.14
CA PRO A 51 9.91 -9.25 22.05
C PRO A 51 9.25 -10.51 22.62
N GLU A 52 8.34 -10.37 23.59
CA GLU A 52 7.54 -11.44 24.17
C GLU A 52 6.57 -12.11 23.18
N SER A 53 6.24 -11.41 22.10
CA SER A 53 5.34 -11.90 21.05
C SER A 53 6.06 -12.62 19.91
N ILE A 54 7.41 -12.60 19.89
CA ILE A 54 8.25 -13.26 18.88
C ILE A 54 8.23 -14.78 19.12
N ARG A 55 7.13 -15.43 18.74
CA ARG A 55 7.01 -16.89 18.61
C ARG A 55 7.28 -17.32 17.17
N SER A 56 7.34 -18.64 16.95
CA SER A 56 7.69 -19.38 15.72
C SER A 56 7.03 -18.92 14.40
N THR A 57 6.09 -17.97 14.45
CA THR A 57 5.39 -17.33 13.33
C THR A 57 6.00 -15.97 12.91
N SER A 58 7.03 -15.45 13.58
CA SER A 58 7.58 -14.11 13.33
C SER A 58 8.06 -13.87 11.89
N GLY A 59 8.61 -14.90 11.24
CA GLY A 59 9.05 -14.82 9.85
C GLY A 59 7.89 -14.68 8.84
N LEU A 60 6.75 -15.32 9.12
CA LEU A 60 5.58 -15.29 8.24
C LEU A 60 4.90 -13.92 8.24
N GLU A 61 5.02 -13.15 9.32
CA GLU A 61 4.48 -11.78 9.40
C GLU A 61 5.13 -10.85 8.38
N PHE A 62 6.41 -11.04 8.07
CA PHE A 62 7.11 -10.28 7.02
C PHE A 62 6.58 -10.56 5.61
N ILE A 63 5.82 -11.64 5.42
CA ILE A 63 5.21 -11.99 4.14
C ILE A 63 3.73 -11.60 4.15
N PHE A 64 2.98 -11.96 5.19
CA PHE A 64 1.54 -11.79 5.22
C PHE A 64 1.07 -10.39 5.61
N VAL A 65 1.84 -9.63 6.38
CA VAL A 65 1.46 -8.25 6.76
C VAL A 65 1.61 -7.27 5.59
N PRO A 66 2.63 -7.35 4.72
CA PRO A 66 2.75 -6.46 3.57
C PRO A 66 1.73 -6.69 2.46
N ILE A 67 1.20 -7.91 2.30
CA ILE A 67 0.31 -8.26 1.18
C ILE A 67 -1.00 -7.44 1.18
N PRO A 68 -1.81 -7.42 2.26
CA PRO A 68 -3.07 -6.66 2.28
C PRO A 68 -2.92 -5.16 1.94
N PRO A 69 -2.02 -4.39 2.59
CA PRO A 69 -1.87 -2.97 2.26
C PRO A 69 -1.33 -2.76 0.85
N SER A 70 -0.50 -3.66 0.32
CA SER A 70 0.00 -3.56 -1.06
C SER A 70 -1.10 -3.76 -2.10
N ILE A 71 -1.99 -4.74 -1.89
CA ILE A 71 -3.16 -4.96 -2.75
C ILE A 71 -4.09 -3.74 -2.68
N ALA A 72 -4.38 -3.25 -1.47
CA ALA A 72 -5.22 -2.08 -1.30
C ALA A 72 -4.61 -0.84 -1.96
N ALA A 73 -3.28 -0.65 -1.89
CA ALA A 73 -2.60 0.43 -2.57
C ALA A 73 -2.67 0.34 -4.10
N LEU A 74 -2.53 -0.86 -4.67
CA LEU A 74 -2.74 -1.07 -6.10
C LEU A 74 -4.15 -0.69 -6.53
N ILE A 75 -5.16 -1.08 -5.75
CA ILE A 75 -6.57 -0.73 -6.01
C ILE A 75 -6.74 0.79 -5.95
N GLY A 76 -6.26 1.44 -4.89
CA GLY A 76 -6.37 2.90 -4.72
C GLY A 76 -5.70 3.67 -5.85
N TYR A 77 -4.50 3.23 -6.25
CA TYR A 77 -3.78 3.81 -7.39
C TYR A 77 -4.56 3.64 -8.70
N GLY A 78 -5.04 2.41 -8.97
CA GLY A 78 -5.82 2.09 -10.16
C GLY A 78 -7.13 2.88 -10.26
N MET A 79 -7.84 3.07 -9.14
CA MET A 79 -9.05 3.89 -9.09
C MET A 79 -8.78 5.32 -9.52
N ILE A 80 -7.73 5.95 -8.99
CA ILE A 80 -7.39 7.33 -9.36
C ILE A 80 -6.93 7.41 -10.82
N TRP A 81 -6.15 6.44 -11.28
CA TRP A 81 -5.73 6.39 -12.68
C TRP A 81 -6.94 6.31 -13.62
N LEU A 82 -7.91 5.43 -13.35
CA LEU A 82 -9.14 5.30 -14.13
C LEU A 82 -9.98 6.58 -14.10
N ILE A 83 -10.12 7.22 -12.93
CA ILE A 83 -10.86 8.48 -12.81
C ILE A 83 -10.21 9.57 -13.67
N ARG A 84 -8.88 9.69 -13.64
CA ARG A 84 -8.13 10.67 -14.44
C ARG A 84 -8.30 10.43 -15.93
N ASP A 85 -8.20 9.17 -16.35
CA ASP A 85 -8.37 8.77 -17.75
C ASP A 85 -9.80 9.09 -18.24
N TRP A 86 -10.81 8.71 -17.45
CA TRP A 86 -12.20 9.00 -17.75
C TRP A 86 -12.50 10.52 -17.85
N LEU A 87 -11.97 11.33 -16.94
CA LEU A 87 -12.10 12.78 -17.01
C LEU A 87 -11.46 13.34 -18.28
N ALA A 88 -10.25 12.88 -18.64
CA ALA A 88 -9.58 13.31 -19.87
C ALA A 88 -10.37 12.94 -21.14
N THR A 89 -11.07 11.80 -21.16
CA THR A 89 -11.94 11.44 -22.31
C THR A 89 -13.19 12.29 -22.43
N LYS A 90 -13.68 12.86 -21.31
CA LYS A 90 -14.83 13.77 -21.34
C LYS A 90 -14.49 15.14 -21.89
N ASP A 91 -13.28 15.63 -21.64
CA ASP A 91 -12.84 16.94 -22.14
C ASP A 91 -12.65 16.97 -23.67
N LEU A 92 -12.63 15.81 -24.33
CA LEU A 92 -12.44 15.66 -25.78
C LEU A 92 -13.76 15.57 -26.58
N ASN A 93 -14.92 15.48 -25.91
CA ASN A 93 -16.26 15.43 -26.54
C ASN A 93 -17.02 16.74 -26.33
#